data_AF-A0A2W2LK36-F1
#
_entry.id   AF-A0A2W2LK36-F1
#
_cell.length_a   1.000
_cell.length_b   1.000
_cell.length_c   1.000
_cell.angle_alpha   90.00
_cell.angle_beta   90.00
_cell.angle_gamma   90.00
#
_symmetry.space_group_name_H-M   'P 1'
#
loop_
_entity.id
_entity.type
_entity.pdbx_description
1 polymer ?
#
loop_
_entity_poly.entity_id
_entity_poly.type
_entity_poly.pdbx_seq_one_letter_code
_entity_poly.pdbx_strand_id
1 'polypeptide(L)'
;MTGVIPAHVNDAPPPVYADSLDIPVLFRNGPARRPYPQWRTAPHAPWDTAAAFPASDGWYAPTTTWREIIKAATEVGRDVTPNLQQIPQLARGELVARVSPLYAYLGLHDVTPKHPLPHSVGRRLTLNAVYEHGTERTAKNALGYRLGMTMAEWACRSLMGLGQTWHLEDGGPDPALADTFKDPTRRLPDLWGLHEAENAYWLIEAKGGNVGKTTLKDGWKQLSEGSKILHAYAHRRILVGAAAQPHGDLFLTIDHDQHPGQPPLDTVGVSPAPTIPGSPEDHLGASDDALMGTARAQMLVYLALRSSPPSQLRTIALSADRTTRRRRREGITIPLERDDATRALRADARGAAGNLDDEQSLREGARLMGLDDFLTRRIPGTEVHLGMSRRLFAACARLHYEDQVIAERTPGLRAEDQRLTEEPADEEAEEEHRRNQRRIFREQQEEARPRVRRLLRQAYEQGADREWSDLLPDHQEPRLDLGDHPDLLEAATPETYLALRQDDLPYRR
;
A
#
# COMPACT_ATOMS: atom_id res chain seq x y z
N MET A 1 -14.50 -41.89 -7.23
CA MET A 1 -14.94 -41.19 -6.01
C MET A 1 -13.85 -40.20 -5.66
N THR A 2 -14.02 -38.96 -6.12
CA THR A 2 -13.08 -37.85 -5.96
C THR A 2 -13.28 -37.24 -4.58
N GLY A 3 -12.27 -37.36 -3.72
CA GLY A 3 -12.27 -36.74 -2.40
C GLY A 3 -12.28 -35.23 -2.53
N VAL A 4 -13.38 -34.62 -2.09
CA VAL A 4 -13.51 -33.18 -1.89
C VAL A 4 -12.53 -32.79 -0.79
N ILE A 5 -11.51 -31.99 -1.13
CA ILE A 5 -10.67 -31.31 -0.14
C ILE A 5 -11.60 -30.35 0.63
N PRO A 6 -11.71 -30.45 1.97
CA PRO A 6 -12.57 -29.55 2.72
C PRO A 6 -12.08 -28.11 2.55
N ALA A 7 -13.02 -27.20 2.27
CA ALA A 7 -12.79 -25.76 2.41
C ALA A 7 -12.20 -25.50 3.81
N HIS A 8 -11.08 -24.76 3.86
CA HIS A 8 -10.37 -24.45 5.09
C HIS A 8 -11.32 -24.03 6.22
N VAL A 9 -11.17 -24.68 7.37
CA VAL A 9 -11.86 -24.34 8.61
C VAL A 9 -11.49 -22.91 9.00
N ASN A 10 -12.48 -22.01 9.07
CA ASN A 10 -12.33 -20.58 9.39
C ASN A 10 -11.83 -20.29 10.83
N ASP A 11 -11.58 -21.32 11.65
CA ASP A 11 -11.16 -21.21 13.05
C ASP A 11 -9.66 -21.55 13.28
N ALA A 12 -8.89 -21.86 12.23
CA ALA A 12 -7.46 -22.06 12.40
C ALA A 12 -6.75 -20.73 12.69
N PRO A 13 -5.82 -20.68 13.67
CA PRO A 13 -5.06 -19.46 13.94
C PRO A 13 -4.34 -18.99 12.66
N PRO A 14 -4.31 -17.67 12.38
CA PRO A 14 -3.58 -17.17 11.24
C PRO A 14 -2.11 -17.60 11.35
N PRO A 15 -1.49 -17.96 10.22
CA PRO A 15 -0.10 -18.36 10.20
C PRO A 15 0.83 -17.32 10.82
N VAL A 16 1.77 -17.79 11.64
CA VAL A 16 2.87 -16.97 12.16
C VAL A 16 4.06 -17.07 11.23
N TYR A 17 4.49 -15.93 10.71
CA TYR A 17 5.64 -15.80 9.81
C TYR A 17 6.84 -15.21 10.56
N ALA A 18 8.04 -15.36 9.98
CA ALA A 18 9.28 -14.83 10.55
C ALA A 18 9.25 -13.30 10.73
N ASP A 19 8.39 -12.58 10.01
CA ASP A 19 8.19 -11.14 10.10
C ASP A 19 6.83 -10.73 10.72
N SER A 20 6.09 -11.66 11.31
CA SER A 20 4.85 -11.33 12.00
C SER A 20 5.08 -10.47 13.24
N LEU A 21 4.18 -9.54 13.49
CA LEU A 21 4.19 -8.63 14.64
C LEU A 21 2.76 -8.24 15.05
N ASP A 22 2.58 -7.90 16.31
CA ASP A 22 1.31 -7.45 16.87
C ASP A 22 1.29 -5.91 16.96
N ILE A 23 0.20 -5.28 16.52
CA ILE A 23 -0.02 -3.84 16.66
C ILE A 23 -1.16 -3.60 17.64
N PRO A 24 -0.91 -3.06 18.84
CA PRO A 24 -2.00 -2.64 19.72
C PRO A 24 -2.79 -1.49 19.10
N VAL A 25 -4.11 -1.60 19.06
CA VAL A 25 -5.03 -0.62 18.49
C VAL A 25 -6.12 -0.27 19.50
N LEU A 26 -6.28 1.02 19.81
CA LEU A 26 -7.46 1.52 20.50
C LEU A 26 -8.44 2.06 19.46
N PHE A 27 -9.56 1.35 19.29
CA PHE A 27 -10.67 1.75 18.44
C PHE A 27 -11.73 2.44 19.30
N ARG A 28 -12.13 3.67 18.98
CA ARG A 28 -13.06 4.44 19.82
C ARG A 28 -13.78 5.58 19.10
N ASN A 29 -14.92 5.97 19.64
CA ASN A 29 -15.69 7.11 19.19
C ASN A 29 -15.02 8.45 19.55
N GLY A 30 -14.52 9.15 18.52
CA GLY A 30 -13.96 10.49 18.58
C GLY A 30 -12.63 10.63 19.36
N PRO A 31 -11.92 11.76 19.18
CA PRO A 31 -10.58 11.98 19.71
C PRO A 31 -10.61 12.15 21.23
N ALA A 32 -10.02 11.19 21.94
CA ALA A 32 -9.78 11.29 23.38
C ALA A 32 -8.29 11.40 23.71
N ARG A 33 -7.98 11.55 25.01
CA ARG A 33 -6.58 11.56 25.46
C ARG A 33 -5.90 10.27 25.02
N ARG A 34 -4.61 10.38 24.66
CA ARG A 34 -3.76 9.21 24.48
C ARG A 34 -3.86 8.32 25.73
N PRO A 35 -4.17 7.03 25.57
CA PRO A 35 -4.13 6.10 26.69
C PRO A 35 -2.68 5.91 27.12
N TYR A 36 -2.35 6.29 28.35
CA TYR A 36 -1.04 6.05 28.92
C TYR A 36 -1.19 5.62 30.38
N PRO A 37 -0.65 4.47 30.82
CA PRO A 37 -0.05 3.33 30.09
C PRO A 37 -1.06 2.18 29.84
N GLN A 38 -2.37 2.47 29.84
CA GLN A 38 -3.46 1.49 29.89
C GLN A 38 -3.36 0.35 28.87
N TRP A 39 -2.83 0.60 27.68
CA TRP A 39 -2.64 -0.41 26.63
C TRP A 39 -1.74 -1.58 27.04
N ARG A 40 -0.81 -1.39 28.00
CA ARG A 40 0.04 -2.46 28.52
C ARG A 40 -0.72 -3.45 29.41
N THR A 41 -1.80 -2.99 30.02
CA THR A 41 -2.55 -3.72 31.04
C THR A 41 -3.99 -4.03 30.64
N ALA A 42 -4.49 -3.42 29.56
CA ALA A 42 -5.85 -3.62 29.09
C ALA A 42 -6.03 -5.04 28.52
N PRO A 43 -7.23 -5.64 28.69
CA PRO A 43 -7.59 -6.80 27.91
C PRO A 43 -7.73 -6.40 26.45
N HIS A 44 -6.94 -7.02 25.57
CA HIS A 44 -7.10 -6.88 24.12
C HIS A 44 -8.09 -7.94 23.62
N ALA A 45 -8.89 -7.57 22.62
CA ALA A 45 -9.65 -8.48 21.80
C ALA A 45 -8.92 -8.74 20.46
N PRO A 46 -9.15 -9.89 19.81
CA PRO A 46 -8.74 -10.07 18.42
C PRO A 46 -9.54 -9.15 17.49
N TRP A 47 -8.93 -8.76 16.35
CA TRP A 47 -9.64 -8.08 15.28
C TRP A 47 -10.34 -9.12 14.41
N ASP A 48 -11.58 -9.47 14.79
CA ASP A 48 -12.27 -10.63 14.20
C ASP A 48 -13.04 -10.34 12.91
N THR A 49 -13.29 -9.07 12.64
CA THR A 49 -13.99 -8.61 11.43
C THR A 49 -13.00 -8.40 10.31
N ALA A 50 -12.96 -9.34 9.35
CA ALA A 50 -12.15 -9.19 8.16
C ALA A 50 -12.64 -7.99 7.33
N ALA A 51 -11.73 -7.06 7.00
CA ALA A 51 -12.01 -5.92 6.13
C ALA A 51 -13.23 -5.07 6.56
N ALA A 52 -13.42 -4.91 7.88
CA ALA A 52 -14.51 -4.12 8.43
C ALA A 52 -14.17 -3.61 9.84
N PHE A 53 -14.96 -2.64 10.28
CA PHE A 53 -14.92 -2.14 11.66
C PHE A 53 -15.22 -3.26 12.66
N PRO A 54 -14.56 -3.25 13.84
CA PRO A 54 -14.92 -4.16 14.89
C PRO A 54 -16.30 -3.77 15.45
N ALA A 55 -17.00 -4.74 16.06
CA ALA A 55 -18.37 -4.55 16.53
C ALA A 55 -18.52 -3.51 17.65
N SER A 56 -17.44 -3.19 18.38
CA SER A 56 -17.46 -2.26 19.49
C SER A 56 -16.15 -1.50 19.67
N ASP A 57 -16.23 -0.33 20.29
CA ASP A 57 -15.06 0.39 20.83
C ASP A 57 -14.28 -0.50 21.81
N GLY A 58 -12.97 -0.40 21.80
CA GLY A 58 -12.13 -1.19 22.68
C GLY A 58 -10.67 -1.31 22.24
N TRP A 59 -9.97 -2.11 23.01
CA TRP A 59 -8.58 -2.47 22.78
C TRP A 59 -8.50 -3.73 21.93
N TYR A 60 -7.74 -3.65 20.85
CA TYR A 60 -7.50 -4.74 19.92
C TYR A 60 -5.99 -4.96 19.75
N ALA A 61 -5.61 -6.17 19.36
CA ALA A 61 -4.23 -6.48 19.00
C ALA A 61 -4.19 -7.33 17.71
N PRO A 62 -4.46 -6.72 16.54
CA PRO A 62 -4.26 -7.38 15.26
C PRO A 62 -2.79 -7.80 15.07
N THR A 63 -2.62 -9.00 14.53
CA THR A 63 -1.34 -9.51 14.05
C THR A 63 -1.23 -9.21 12.56
N THR A 64 -0.10 -8.65 12.15
CA THR A 64 0.26 -8.36 10.76
C THR A 64 1.68 -8.85 10.50
N THR A 65 2.21 -8.56 9.32
CA THR A 65 3.59 -8.81 8.96
C THR A 65 4.32 -7.49 8.66
N TRP A 66 5.65 -7.50 8.75
CA TRP A 66 6.45 -6.34 8.36
C TRP A 66 6.27 -6.02 6.86
N ARG A 67 6.17 -7.05 6.02
CA ARG A 67 5.90 -6.89 4.58
C ARG A 67 4.59 -6.14 4.27
N GLU A 68 3.53 -6.32 5.07
CA GLU A 68 2.28 -5.55 4.95
C GLU A 68 2.50 -4.05 5.25
N ILE A 69 3.31 -3.75 6.27
CA ILE A 69 3.67 -2.36 6.62
C ILE A 69 4.51 -1.73 5.49
N ILE A 70 5.47 -2.48 4.95
CA ILE A 70 6.28 -2.01 3.82
C ILE A 70 5.41 -1.79 2.56
N LYS A 71 4.47 -2.70 2.28
CA LYS A 71 3.52 -2.53 1.18
C LYS A 71 2.76 -1.22 1.31
N ALA A 72 2.17 -0.95 2.47
CA ALA A 72 1.50 0.32 2.76
C ALA A 72 2.44 1.53 2.58
N ALA A 73 3.68 1.45 3.07
CA ALA A 73 4.67 2.52 2.95
C ALA A 73 5.04 2.83 1.49
N THR A 74 5.10 1.82 0.62
CA THR A 74 5.43 2.03 -0.81
C THR A 74 4.30 2.71 -1.57
N GLU A 75 3.05 2.49 -1.19
CA GLU A 75 1.87 2.98 -1.91
C GLU A 75 1.37 4.34 -1.39
N VAL A 76 1.53 4.62 -0.09
CA VAL A 76 1.06 5.88 0.50
C VAL A 76 2.06 7.03 0.34
N GLY A 77 1.52 8.23 0.17
CA GLY A 77 2.26 9.49 0.13
C GLY A 77 1.88 10.31 -1.09
N ARG A 78 2.30 11.59 -1.08
CA ARG A 78 1.97 12.52 -2.16
C ARG A 78 2.43 11.98 -3.50
N ASP A 79 1.60 12.18 -4.52
CA ASP A 79 1.95 11.78 -5.87
C ASP A 79 3.01 12.75 -6.42
N VAL A 80 4.25 12.25 -6.46
CA VAL A 80 5.39 12.98 -7.03
C VAL A 80 5.62 12.62 -8.49
N THR A 81 4.91 11.62 -9.03
CA THR A 81 5.12 11.10 -10.38
C THR A 81 4.98 12.15 -11.49
N PRO A 82 4.17 13.24 -11.36
CA PRO A 82 4.18 14.33 -12.33
C PRO A 82 5.56 14.98 -12.51
N ASN A 83 6.37 15.02 -11.45
CA ASN A 83 7.73 15.58 -11.47
C ASN A 83 8.79 14.56 -11.91
N LEU A 84 8.42 13.28 -12.03
CA LEU A 84 9.33 12.21 -12.41
C LEU A 84 9.26 11.87 -13.91
N GLN A 85 8.36 12.52 -14.66
CA GLN A 85 8.09 12.18 -16.06
C GLN A 85 9.34 12.28 -16.96
N GLN A 86 10.24 13.22 -16.66
CA GLN A 86 11.49 13.44 -17.40
C GLN A 86 12.69 12.74 -16.78
N ILE A 87 12.61 12.37 -15.50
CA ILE A 87 13.73 11.82 -14.72
C ILE A 87 13.22 10.60 -13.93
N PRO A 88 12.76 9.53 -14.61
CA PRO A 88 12.10 8.38 -13.98
C PRO A 88 12.99 7.67 -12.95
N GLN A 89 14.32 7.78 -13.08
CA GLN A 89 15.29 7.22 -12.12
C GLN A 89 15.15 7.75 -10.70
N LEU A 90 14.55 8.94 -10.50
CA LEU A 90 14.30 9.51 -9.18
C LEU A 90 13.18 8.78 -8.42
N ALA A 91 12.36 7.96 -9.08
CA ALA A 91 11.35 7.12 -8.40
C ALA A 91 11.97 6.21 -7.34
N ARG A 92 13.19 5.71 -7.59
CA ARG A 92 13.98 4.97 -6.60
C ARG A 92 14.23 5.79 -5.34
N GLY A 93 14.59 7.07 -5.50
CA GLY A 93 14.85 7.98 -4.39
C GLY A 93 13.60 8.21 -3.53
N GLU A 94 12.43 8.35 -4.14
CA GLU A 94 11.17 8.47 -3.39
C GLU A 94 10.83 7.17 -2.65
N LEU A 95 10.99 5.99 -3.27
CA LEU A 95 10.80 4.71 -2.58
C LEU A 95 11.73 4.56 -1.37
N VAL A 96 12.99 4.97 -1.50
CA VAL A 96 13.97 5.04 -0.41
C VAL A 96 13.49 5.99 0.69
N ALA A 97 12.99 7.17 0.34
CA ALA A 97 12.49 8.17 1.29
C ALA A 97 11.22 7.72 2.04
N ARG A 98 10.41 6.83 1.45
CA ARG A 98 9.23 6.24 2.09
C ARG A 98 9.58 5.11 3.05
N VAL A 99 10.49 4.21 2.65
CA VAL A 99 10.74 2.96 3.37
C VAL A 99 11.90 3.05 4.36
N SER A 100 13.03 3.65 3.97
CA SER A 100 14.27 3.62 4.77
C SER A 100 14.11 4.23 6.17
N PRO A 101 13.33 5.31 6.38
CA PRO A 101 13.11 5.83 7.74
C PRO A 101 12.47 4.81 8.68
N LEU A 102 11.60 3.92 8.17
CA LEU A 102 10.98 2.88 8.98
C LEU A 102 12.02 1.87 9.46
N TYR A 103 12.89 1.40 8.57
CA TYR A 103 14.02 0.52 8.93
C TYR A 103 15.04 1.19 9.83
N ALA A 104 15.36 2.46 9.58
CA ALA A 104 16.39 3.18 10.31
C ALA A 104 16.02 3.42 11.77
N TYR A 105 14.73 3.58 12.07
CA TYR A 105 14.28 4.09 13.38
C TYR A 105 13.32 3.18 14.14
N LEU A 106 12.73 2.19 13.50
CA LEU A 106 11.94 1.16 14.18
C LEU A 106 12.82 -0.06 14.49
N GLY A 107 12.52 -0.70 15.61
CA GLY A 107 13.03 -2.02 15.97
C GLY A 107 11.89 -2.92 16.42
N LEU A 108 12.21 -4.19 16.63
CA LEU A 108 11.32 -5.20 17.17
C LEU A 108 11.79 -5.62 18.55
N HIS A 109 10.87 -5.98 19.42
CA HIS A 109 11.19 -6.72 20.64
C HIS A 109 10.11 -7.73 20.97
N ASP A 110 10.48 -8.74 21.73
CA ASP A 110 9.52 -9.70 22.25
C ASP A 110 8.73 -9.10 23.41
N VAL A 111 7.47 -9.51 23.53
CA VAL A 111 6.57 -9.15 24.62
C VAL A 111 5.83 -10.37 25.11
N THR A 112 5.60 -10.42 26.41
CA THR A 112 4.64 -11.33 27.01
C THR A 112 3.43 -10.51 27.45
N PRO A 113 2.34 -10.47 26.66
CA PRO A 113 1.15 -9.71 27.03
C PRO A 113 0.55 -10.24 28.32
N LYS A 114 0.09 -9.34 29.20
CA LYS A 114 -0.62 -9.74 30.43
C LYS A 114 -1.88 -10.56 30.14
N HIS A 115 -2.51 -10.28 29.01
CA HIS A 115 -3.67 -10.99 28.47
C HIS A 115 -3.29 -11.49 27.07
N PRO A 116 -2.65 -12.67 26.95
CA PRO A 116 -2.23 -13.20 25.66
C PRO A 116 -3.46 -13.58 24.84
N LEU A 117 -3.42 -13.25 23.54
CA LEU A 117 -4.41 -13.72 22.57
C LEU A 117 -3.88 -14.97 21.88
N PRO A 118 -4.74 -15.94 21.52
CA PRO A 118 -4.34 -17.17 20.84
C PRO A 118 -3.56 -16.97 19.53
N HIS A 119 -3.67 -15.80 18.90
CA HIS A 119 -3.07 -15.49 17.60
C HIS A 119 -1.93 -14.46 17.68
N SER A 120 -1.67 -13.91 18.87
CA SER A 120 -0.60 -12.94 19.09
C SER A 120 0.76 -13.64 18.98
N VAL A 121 1.66 -13.02 18.22
CA VAL A 121 3.02 -13.55 18.00
C VAL A 121 4.00 -13.16 19.10
N GLY A 122 3.59 -12.25 19.99
CA GLY A 122 4.43 -11.78 21.09
C GLY A 122 5.59 -10.92 20.62
N ARG A 123 5.43 -10.20 19.51
CA ARG A 123 6.45 -9.29 18.95
C ARG A 123 5.84 -7.94 18.64
N ARG A 124 6.52 -6.86 19.00
CA ARG A 124 6.02 -5.49 18.80
C ARG A 124 7.08 -4.56 18.26
N LEU A 125 6.64 -3.55 17.52
CA LEU A 125 7.49 -2.47 17.04
C LEU A 125 7.76 -1.46 18.16
N THR A 126 8.97 -0.91 18.19
CA THR A 126 9.40 0.15 19.09
C THR A 126 10.35 1.10 18.37
N LEU A 127 10.66 2.25 18.99
CA LEU A 127 11.72 3.13 18.51
C LEU A 127 13.07 2.58 18.96
N ASN A 128 14.05 2.57 18.05
CA ASN A 128 15.37 2.03 18.32
C ASN A 128 16.33 3.09 18.91
N ALA A 129 17.54 2.66 19.26
CA ALA A 129 18.57 3.53 19.86
C ALA A 129 19.01 4.68 18.93
N VAL A 130 18.96 4.49 17.61
CA VAL A 130 19.28 5.57 16.64
C VAL A 130 18.27 6.68 16.77
N TYR A 131 16.97 6.36 16.82
CA TYR A 131 15.93 7.35 17.06
C TYR A 131 16.09 8.05 18.42
N GLU A 132 16.32 7.28 19.48
CA GLU A 132 16.38 7.81 20.84
C GLU A 132 17.58 8.77 21.03
N HIS A 133 18.76 8.40 20.51
CA HIS A 133 20.01 9.08 20.84
C HIS A 133 20.70 9.80 19.66
N GLY A 134 20.45 9.39 18.42
CA GLY A 134 21.21 9.83 17.25
C GLY A 134 20.47 10.76 16.28
N THR A 135 19.14 10.72 16.26
CA THR A 135 18.37 11.41 15.21
C THR A 135 18.10 12.89 15.51
N GLU A 136 18.38 13.75 14.55
CA GLU A 136 18.02 15.17 14.58
C GLU A 136 16.51 15.40 14.59
N ARG A 137 16.07 16.58 15.05
CA ARG A 137 14.64 16.93 15.14
C ARG A 137 13.91 16.81 13.80
N THR A 138 14.55 17.21 12.71
CA THR A 138 14.01 17.14 11.33
C THR A 138 13.72 15.69 10.93
N ALA A 139 14.68 14.78 11.13
CA ALA A 139 14.51 13.37 10.84
C ALA A 139 13.48 12.69 11.76
N LYS A 140 13.36 13.12 13.03
CA LYS A 140 12.28 12.67 13.94
C LYS A 140 10.89 13.07 13.43
N ASN A 141 10.74 14.29 12.93
CA ASN A 141 9.49 14.78 12.34
C ASN A 141 9.15 14.03 11.04
N ALA A 142 10.16 13.81 10.18
CA ALA A 142 10.00 13.05 8.94
C ALA A 142 9.54 11.61 9.22
N LEU A 143 10.15 10.93 10.20
CA LEU A 143 9.67 9.62 10.64
C LEU A 143 8.23 9.69 11.13
N GLY A 144 7.90 10.67 12.00
CA GLY A 144 6.55 10.83 12.53
C GLY A 144 5.50 10.94 11.41
N TYR A 145 5.78 11.76 10.39
CA TYR A 145 4.93 11.88 9.21
C TYR A 145 4.81 10.55 8.44
N ARG A 146 5.94 9.92 8.08
CA ARG A 146 5.96 8.67 7.30
C ARG A 146 5.26 7.53 8.04
N LEU A 147 5.49 7.42 9.35
CA LEU A 147 4.84 6.44 10.21
C LEU A 147 3.32 6.69 10.27
N GLY A 148 2.89 7.94 10.44
CA GLY A 148 1.47 8.31 10.44
C GLY A 148 0.77 7.87 9.16
N MET A 149 1.30 8.28 8.00
CA MET A 149 0.74 7.93 6.69
C MET A 149 0.73 6.41 6.45
N THR A 150 1.84 5.73 6.74
CA THR A 150 1.99 4.27 6.56
C THR A 150 0.98 3.49 7.41
N MET A 151 0.84 3.85 8.69
CA MET A 151 -0.06 3.12 9.57
C MET A 151 -1.53 3.47 9.31
N ALA A 152 -1.84 4.68 8.83
CA ALA A 152 -3.17 5.03 8.35
C ALA A 152 -3.55 4.19 7.12
N GLU A 153 -2.65 4.11 6.14
CA GLU A 153 -2.82 3.27 4.95
C GLU A 153 -3.02 1.80 5.32
N TRP A 154 -2.13 1.26 6.14
CA TRP A 154 -2.22 -0.12 6.60
C TRP A 154 -3.52 -0.39 7.36
N ALA A 155 -3.91 0.46 8.31
CA ALA A 155 -5.10 0.24 9.11
C ALA A 155 -6.37 0.34 8.26
N CYS A 156 -6.47 1.36 7.40
CA CYS A 156 -7.63 1.55 6.55
C CYS A 156 -7.77 0.43 5.51
N ARG A 157 -6.71 0.07 4.79
CA ARG A 157 -6.77 -0.92 3.72
C ARG A 157 -6.73 -2.35 4.24
N SER A 158 -5.73 -2.67 5.06
CA SER A 158 -5.47 -4.05 5.49
C SER A 158 -6.42 -4.51 6.59
N LEU A 159 -6.69 -3.69 7.60
CA LEU A 159 -7.60 -4.09 8.70
C LEU A 159 -9.07 -3.81 8.38
N MET A 160 -9.34 -2.62 7.86
CA MET A 160 -10.70 -2.08 7.77
C MET A 160 -11.30 -2.17 6.36
N GLY A 161 -10.61 -2.76 5.39
CA GLY A 161 -11.21 -3.13 4.11
C GLY A 161 -11.32 -2.02 3.07
N LEU A 162 -10.74 -0.84 3.32
CA LEU A 162 -10.73 0.24 2.34
C LEU A 162 -9.99 -0.18 1.05
N GLY A 163 -10.46 0.35 -0.08
CA GLY A 163 -9.70 0.32 -1.33
C GLY A 163 -8.52 1.29 -1.30
N GLN A 164 -7.95 1.59 -2.48
CA GLN A 164 -6.86 2.56 -2.62
C GLN A 164 -7.20 3.91 -1.97
N THR A 165 -6.23 4.48 -1.25
CA THR A 165 -6.33 5.85 -0.73
C THR A 165 -5.64 6.84 -1.67
N TRP A 166 -6.11 8.09 -1.61
CA TRP A 166 -5.55 9.22 -2.34
C TRP A 166 -5.43 10.43 -1.44
N HIS A 167 -4.50 11.32 -1.75
CA HIS A 167 -4.40 12.58 -1.05
C HIS A 167 -5.63 13.45 -1.35
N LEU A 168 -6.22 14.01 -0.31
CA LEU A 168 -7.42 14.83 -0.48
C LEU A 168 -7.13 16.12 -1.28
N GLU A 169 -5.91 16.64 -1.16
CA GLU A 169 -5.43 17.80 -1.94
C GLU A 169 -5.44 17.58 -3.46
N ASP A 170 -5.56 16.34 -3.93
CA ASP A 170 -5.65 16.00 -5.35
C ASP A 170 -7.04 16.26 -5.96
N GLY A 171 -7.99 16.83 -5.19
CA GLY A 171 -9.34 17.19 -5.65
C GLY A 171 -10.46 16.40 -4.99
N GLY A 172 -10.15 15.54 -4.02
CA GLY A 172 -11.15 14.77 -3.30
C GLY A 172 -11.97 13.79 -4.15
N PRO A 173 -13.06 13.22 -3.57
CA PRO A 173 -13.81 12.14 -4.18
C PRO A 173 -14.71 12.53 -5.35
N ASP A 174 -15.17 13.79 -5.40
CA ASP A 174 -16.10 14.27 -6.42
C ASP A 174 -15.44 15.41 -7.23
N PRO A 175 -15.33 15.26 -8.57
CA PRO A 175 -14.81 16.31 -9.45
C PRO A 175 -15.53 17.66 -9.30
N ALA A 176 -16.83 17.68 -9.00
CA ALA A 176 -17.60 18.91 -8.81
C ALA A 176 -17.20 19.68 -7.54
N LEU A 177 -16.55 19.01 -6.59
CA LEU A 177 -16.07 19.61 -5.33
C LEU A 177 -14.55 19.88 -5.35
N ALA A 178 -13.87 19.57 -6.46
CA ALA A 178 -12.42 19.57 -6.54
C ALA A 178 -11.80 20.89 -6.10
N ASP A 179 -12.33 22.03 -6.56
CA ASP A 179 -11.80 23.36 -6.22
C ASP A 179 -11.88 23.66 -4.72
N THR A 180 -12.89 23.12 -4.04
CA THR A 180 -13.06 23.32 -2.59
C THR A 180 -12.06 22.47 -1.79
N PHE A 181 -11.73 21.27 -2.27
CA PHE A 181 -10.69 20.42 -1.67
C PHE A 181 -9.28 20.91 -1.95
N LYS A 182 -9.09 21.63 -3.05
CA LYS A 182 -7.80 22.20 -3.47
C LYS A 182 -7.50 23.56 -2.85
N ASP A 183 -8.42 24.12 -2.05
CA ASP A 183 -8.25 25.41 -1.40
C ASP A 183 -7.11 25.35 -0.36
N PRO A 184 -5.96 25.99 -0.62
CA PRO A 184 -4.78 25.89 0.23
C PRO A 184 -4.96 26.58 1.59
N THR A 185 -5.99 27.43 1.74
CA THR A 185 -6.28 28.14 2.99
C THR A 185 -7.02 27.25 3.99
N ARG A 186 -7.61 26.15 3.51
CA ARG A 186 -8.35 25.20 4.34
C ARG A 186 -7.42 24.14 4.90
N ARG A 187 -7.55 23.89 6.21
CA ARG A 187 -6.90 22.76 6.87
C ARG A 187 -7.79 21.54 6.75
N LEU A 188 -7.59 20.79 5.69
CA LEU A 188 -8.34 19.59 5.33
C LEU A 188 -7.62 18.32 5.79
N PRO A 189 -8.29 17.15 5.81
CA PRO A 189 -7.64 15.92 6.20
C PRO A 189 -6.69 15.40 5.11
N ASP A 190 -5.74 14.54 5.48
CA ASP A 190 -4.66 14.09 4.60
C ASP A 190 -5.15 13.28 3.38
N LEU A 191 -6.05 12.33 3.62
CA LEU A 191 -6.38 11.24 2.70
C LEU A 191 -7.89 11.06 2.54
N TRP A 192 -8.28 10.42 1.44
CA TRP A 192 -9.61 9.84 1.26
C TRP A 192 -9.55 8.51 0.51
N GLY A 193 -10.62 7.72 0.58
CA GLY A 193 -10.81 6.51 -0.23
C GLY A 193 -12.29 6.11 -0.29
N LEU A 194 -12.62 5.15 -1.16
CA LEU A 194 -13.95 4.55 -1.27
C LEU A 194 -13.96 3.18 -0.57
N HIS A 195 -14.90 2.99 0.37
CA HIS A 195 -15.14 1.69 0.98
C HIS A 195 -16.28 0.99 0.25
N GLU A 196 -15.95 0.11 -0.69
CA GLU A 196 -16.91 -0.52 -1.61
C GLU A 196 -18.04 -1.25 -0.91
N ALA A 197 -17.74 -2.01 0.15
CA ALA A 197 -18.77 -2.77 0.88
C ALA A 197 -19.79 -1.86 1.59
N GLU A 198 -19.38 -0.63 1.92
CA GLU A 198 -20.27 0.38 2.52
C GLU A 198 -20.85 1.34 1.49
N ASN A 199 -20.29 1.34 0.27
CA ASN A 199 -20.53 2.34 -0.76
C ASN A 199 -20.43 3.78 -0.20
N ALA A 200 -19.40 4.05 0.60
CA ALA A 200 -19.22 5.32 1.30
C ALA A 200 -17.77 5.82 1.22
N TYR A 201 -17.59 7.14 1.11
CA TYR A 201 -16.27 7.76 1.15
C TYR A 201 -15.73 7.81 2.57
N TRP A 202 -14.44 7.58 2.74
CA TRP A 202 -13.78 7.74 4.02
C TRP A 202 -12.84 8.94 3.93
N LEU A 203 -13.02 9.91 4.82
CA LEU A 203 -12.06 10.98 5.06
C LEU A 203 -11.12 10.50 6.15
N ILE A 204 -9.81 10.58 5.90
CA ILE A 204 -8.79 9.97 6.73
C ILE A 204 -7.73 11.01 7.08
N GLU A 205 -7.48 11.16 8.38
CA GLU A 205 -6.40 11.99 8.89
C GLU A 205 -5.34 11.10 9.54
N ALA A 206 -4.07 11.36 9.22
CA ALA A 206 -2.95 10.57 9.69
C ALA A 206 -2.04 11.40 10.61
N LYS A 207 -1.91 10.97 11.87
CA LYS A 207 -0.96 11.58 12.82
C LYS A 207 0.05 10.54 13.26
N GLY A 208 1.34 10.89 13.28
CA GLY A 208 2.37 9.97 13.73
C GLY A 208 3.45 10.60 14.61
N GLY A 209 4.21 9.75 15.30
CA GLY A 209 5.26 10.15 16.24
C GLY A 209 4.73 10.35 17.67
N ASN A 210 5.03 11.50 18.28
CA ASN A 210 4.52 11.81 19.62
C ASN A 210 3.09 12.35 19.56
N VAL A 211 2.14 11.46 19.33
CA VAL A 211 0.72 11.80 19.16
C VAL A 211 0.06 12.08 20.52
N GLY A 212 -0.25 13.36 20.78
CA GLY A 212 -0.93 13.83 21.99
C GLY A 212 -2.40 14.23 21.75
N LYS A 213 -3.13 14.55 22.82
CA LYS A 213 -4.56 14.95 22.74
C LYS A 213 -4.77 16.15 21.80
N THR A 214 -3.89 17.16 21.86
CA THR A 214 -4.00 18.36 21.02
C THR A 214 -3.86 18.00 19.55
N THR A 215 -2.84 17.21 19.20
CA THR A 215 -2.62 16.69 17.85
C THR A 215 -3.83 15.93 17.31
N LEU A 216 -4.43 15.05 18.12
CA LEU A 216 -5.63 14.31 17.74
C LEU A 216 -6.85 15.22 17.57
N LYS A 217 -7.03 16.20 18.47
CA LYS A 217 -8.12 17.19 18.34
C LYS A 217 -7.98 18.02 17.09
N ASP A 218 -6.77 18.43 16.72
CA ASP A 218 -6.55 19.22 15.52
C ASP A 218 -6.77 18.39 14.26
N GLY A 219 -6.33 17.12 14.24
CA GLY A 219 -6.68 16.18 13.18
C GLY A 219 -8.20 15.97 13.04
N TRP A 220 -8.92 15.87 14.15
CA TRP A 220 -10.38 15.76 14.13
C TRP A 220 -11.09 17.01 13.60
N LYS A 221 -10.52 18.20 13.85
CA LYS A 221 -11.01 19.45 13.25
C LYS A 221 -10.83 19.41 11.74
N GLN A 222 -9.67 18.97 11.25
CA GLN A 222 -9.42 18.81 9.81
C GLN A 222 -10.48 17.91 9.17
N LEU A 223 -10.74 16.73 9.75
CA LEU A 223 -11.81 15.83 9.32
C LEU A 223 -13.19 16.49 9.32
N SER A 224 -13.48 17.30 10.34
CA SER A 224 -14.74 18.04 10.42
C SER A 224 -14.86 19.11 9.34
N GLU A 225 -13.77 19.78 8.95
CA GLU A 225 -13.78 20.72 7.82
C GLU A 225 -13.98 20.00 6.48
N GLY A 226 -13.30 18.86 6.26
CA GLY A 226 -13.53 18.04 5.07
C GLY A 226 -14.97 17.51 4.97
N SER A 227 -15.54 17.12 6.10
CA SER A 227 -16.92 16.63 6.21
C SER A 227 -17.96 17.69 5.82
N LYS A 228 -17.71 18.98 6.13
CA LYS A 228 -18.58 20.07 5.65
C LYS A 228 -18.62 20.17 4.13
N ILE A 229 -17.51 19.84 3.46
CA ILE A 229 -17.46 19.84 1.99
C ILE A 229 -18.25 18.63 1.46
N LEU A 230 -18.07 17.45 2.03
CA LEU A 230 -18.80 16.21 1.68
C LEU A 230 -20.20 16.09 2.31
N HIS A 231 -20.80 17.17 2.81
CA HIS A 231 -22.05 17.09 3.57
C HIS A 231 -23.22 16.44 2.80
N ALA A 232 -23.18 16.47 1.47
CA ALA A 232 -24.19 15.87 0.58
C ALA A 232 -23.93 14.37 0.29
N TYR A 233 -22.80 13.81 0.72
CA TYR A 233 -22.38 12.44 0.41
C TYR A 233 -22.28 11.60 1.68
N ALA A 234 -22.63 10.32 1.59
CA ALA A 234 -22.37 9.37 2.67
C ALA A 234 -20.86 9.23 2.86
N HIS A 235 -20.39 9.50 4.08
CA HIS A 235 -18.97 9.38 4.39
C HIS A 235 -18.69 9.07 5.86
N ARG A 236 -17.47 8.59 6.13
CA ARG A 236 -16.90 8.41 7.49
C ARG A 236 -15.77 9.38 7.75
N ARG A 237 -15.53 9.68 9.03
CA ARG A 237 -14.30 10.37 9.48
C ARG A 237 -13.46 9.41 10.30
N ILE A 238 -12.24 9.18 9.83
CA ILE A 238 -11.27 8.28 10.45
C ILE A 238 -10.02 9.09 10.80
N LEU A 239 -9.64 9.09 12.07
CA LEU A 239 -8.36 9.65 12.52
C LEU A 239 -7.48 8.51 13.02
N VAL A 240 -6.36 8.29 12.35
CA VAL A 240 -5.36 7.29 12.76
C VAL A 240 -4.19 7.99 13.44
N GLY A 241 -3.99 7.70 14.71
CA GLY A 241 -2.87 8.18 15.52
C GLY A 241 -1.82 7.08 15.74
N ALA A 242 -0.74 7.10 14.96
CA ALA A 242 0.41 6.20 15.10
C ALA A 242 1.40 6.72 16.15
N ALA A 243 1.20 6.28 17.39
CA ALA A 243 1.95 6.78 18.52
C ALA A 243 3.16 5.91 18.82
N ALA A 244 4.35 6.50 18.72
CA ALA A 244 5.61 5.89 19.14
C ALA A 244 6.33 6.85 20.10
N GLN A 245 6.80 6.35 21.24
CA GLN A 245 7.58 7.11 22.22
C GLN A 245 8.85 6.35 22.59
N PRO A 246 9.93 7.05 22.97
CA PRO A 246 11.11 6.42 23.54
C PRO A 246 10.70 5.43 24.66
N HIS A 247 11.29 4.24 24.63
CA HIS A 247 11.02 3.15 25.58
C HIS A 247 9.56 2.65 25.61
N GLY A 248 8.80 2.89 24.54
CA GLY A 248 7.43 2.42 24.37
C GLY A 248 7.24 1.67 23.07
N ASP A 249 6.24 0.78 23.07
CA ASP A 249 5.79 0.10 21.86
C ASP A 249 5.03 1.11 20.97
N LEU A 250 5.12 0.92 19.66
CA LEU A 250 4.19 1.50 18.71
C LEU A 250 2.78 0.99 19.04
N PHE A 251 1.81 1.90 19.12
CA PHE A 251 0.40 1.55 19.13
C PHE A 251 -0.40 2.57 18.32
N LEU A 252 -1.60 2.19 17.90
CA LEU A 252 -2.50 3.05 17.16
C LEU A 252 -3.70 3.48 17.99
N THR A 253 -4.16 4.71 17.78
CA THR A 253 -5.56 5.07 18.01
C THR A 253 -6.27 5.15 16.67
N ILE A 254 -7.47 4.59 16.59
CA ILE A 254 -8.40 4.80 15.49
C ILE A 254 -9.62 5.49 16.11
N ASP A 255 -9.66 6.81 15.96
CA ASP A 255 -10.80 7.62 16.36
C ASP A 255 -11.77 7.69 15.17
N HIS A 256 -13.02 7.29 15.38
CA HIS A 256 -14.06 7.26 14.35
C HIS A 256 -15.33 7.97 14.81
N ASP A 257 -16.25 8.28 13.89
CA ASP A 257 -17.54 8.88 14.20
C ASP A 257 -18.72 7.91 14.11
N GLN A 258 -18.45 6.60 14.02
CA GLN A 258 -19.49 5.57 13.93
C GLN A 258 -19.73 4.72 15.19
N HIS A 259 -21.00 4.69 15.60
CA HIS A 259 -21.75 3.71 16.41
C HIS A 259 -21.80 3.86 17.94
N PRO A 260 -23.03 3.82 18.48
CA PRO A 260 -23.50 2.56 19.07
C PRO A 260 -24.87 2.12 18.51
N GLY A 261 -24.98 0.86 18.06
CA GLY A 261 -26.27 0.15 17.98
C GLY A 261 -27.01 0.05 16.64
N GLN A 262 -26.38 0.30 15.49
CA GLN A 262 -26.93 -0.16 14.21
C GLN A 262 -26.12 -1.37 13.72
N PRO A 263 -26.77 -2.49 13.35
CA PRO A 263 -26.06 -3.61 12.75
C PRO A 263 -25.40 -3.15 11.45
N PRO A 264 -24.34 -3.85 10.99
CA PRO A 264 -23.85 -3.69 9.61
C PRO A 264 -25.06 -3.75 8.68
N LEU A 265 -25.14 -2.83 7.71
CA LEU A 265 -26.26 -2.76 6.77
C LEU A 265 -26.63 -4.17 6.28
N ASP A 266 -27.90 -4.56 6.47
CA ASP A 266 -28.40 -5.85 6.03
C ASP A 266 -28.09 -6.02 4.54
N THR A 267 -27.18 -6.94 4.22
CA THR A 267 -27.12 -7.54 2.88
C THR A 267 -28.43 -8.30 2.71
N VAL A 268 -29.47 -7.61 2.24
CA VAL A 268 -30.74 -8.23 1.90
C VAL A 268 -30.48 -9.24 0.78
N GLY A 269 -30.33 -10.49 1.21
CA GLY A 269 -30.48 -11.70 0.42
C GLY A 269 -29.37 -11.98 -0.58
N VAL A 270 -28.20 -12.44 -0.12
CA VAL A 270 -27.48 -13.63 -0.62
C VAL A 270 -26.42 -13.99 0.44
N SER A 271 -26.67 -15.03 1.26
CA SER A 271 -25.54 -15.72 1.91
C SER A 271 -24.93 -16.71 0.92
N PRO A 272 -23.61 -16.66 0.77
CA PRO A 272 -22.77 -17.77 1.15
C PRO A 272 -21.82 -17.30 2.27
N ALA A 273 -20.90 -18.15 2.72
CA ALA A 273 -19.85 -17.86 3.70
C ALA A 273 -19.29 -16.43 3.62
N PRO A 274 -18.82 -15.81 4.73
CA PRO A 274 -18.35 -14.42 4.74
C PRO A 274 -17.20 -14.29 3.73
N THR A 275 -17.58 -13.90 2.53
CA THR A 275 -16.65 -13.62 1.46
C THR A 275 -16.21 -12.23 1.81
N ILE A 276 -14.94 -12.08 2.18
CA ILE A 276 -14.33 -10.76 2.37
C ILE A 276 -14.80 -9.91 1.18
N PRO A 277 -15.46 -8.76 1.40
CA PRO A 277 -15.96 -7.96 0.29
C PRO A 277 -14.83 -7.78 -0.71
N GLY A 278 -15.01 -8.29 -1.93
CA GLY A 278 -13.93 -8.35 -2.90
C GLY A 278 -13.40 -6.94 -3.15
N SER A 279 -12.11 -6.71 -2.90
CA SER A 279 -11.52 -5.42 -3.24
C SER A 279 -11.49 -5.31 -4.77
N PRO A 280 -11.81 -4.14 -5.36
CA PRO A 280 -11.65 -3.97 -6.80
C PRO A 280 -10.21 -4.27 -7.27
N GLU A 281 -9.23 -4.10 -6.38
CA GLU A 281 -7.81 -4.44 -6.60
C GLU A 281 -7.57 -5.94 -6.79
N ASP A 282 -8.43 -6.79 -6.21
CA ASP A 282 -8.38 -8.26 -6.40
C ASP A 282 -8.86 -8.70 -7.78
N HIS A 283 -9.51 -7.77 -8.50
CA HIS A 283 -10.21 -8.00 -9.75
C HIS A 283 -9.92 -6.90 -10.77
N LEU A 284 -8.65 -6.49 -10.95
CA LEU A 284 -8.28 -5.45 -11.92
C LEU A 284 -8.76 -5.74 -13.34
N GLY A 285 -8.95 -7.01 -13.71
CA GLY A 285 -9.53 -7.43 -14.98
C GLY A 285 -10.99 -7.02 -15.19
N ALA A 286 -11.74 -6.74 -14.11
CA ALA A 286 -13.19 -6.48 -14.14
C ALA A 286 -13.56 -5.01 -13.88
N SER A 287 -12.64 -4.17 -13.39
CA SER A 287 -12.90 -2.76 -13.09
C SER A 287 -11.82 -1.84 -13.64
N ASP A 288 -12.22 -0.93 -14.54
CA ASP A 288 -11.32 0.08 -15.13
C ASP A 288 -10.89 1.13 -14.11
N ASP A 289 -11.76 1.47 -13.15
CA ASP A 289 -11.43 2.41 -12.09
C ASP A 289 -10.43 1.80 -11.11
N ALA A 290 -10.57 0.52 -10.78
CA ALA A 290 -9.60 -0.21 -9.97
C ALA A 290 -8.24 -0.33 -10.67
N LEU A 291 -8.25 -0.64 -11.97
CA LEU A 291 -7.04 -0.70 -12.78
C LEU A 291 -6.33 0.66 -12.82
N MET A 292 -7.07 1.75 -13.06
CA MET A 292 -6.50 3.09 -13.10
C MET A 292 -5.96 3.51 -11.72
N GLY A 293 -6.70 3.24 -10.64
CA GLY A 293 -6.27 3.50 -9.27
C GLY A 293 -4.99 2.74 -8.91
N THR A 294 -4.93 1.45 -9.25
CA THR A 294 -3.76 0.60 -8.99
C THR A 294 -2.56 1.01 -9.84
N ALA A 295 -2.76 1.33 -11.13
CA ALA A 295 -1.69 1.79 -12.01
C ALA A 295 -1.07 3.11 -11.51
N ARG A 296 -1.89 4.02 -10.96
CA ARG A 296 -1.42 5.25 -10.29
C ARG A 296 -0.62 4.92 -9.03
N ALA A 297 -1.16 4.10 -8.13
CA ALA A 297 -0.49 3.70 -6.89
C ALA A 297 0.85 2.98 -7.13
N GLN A 298 0.96 2.23 -8.23
CA GLN A 298 2.15 1.46 -8.60
C GLN A 298 3.11 2.20 -9.54
N MET A 299 2.83 3.47 -9.89
CA MET A 299 3.65 4.24 -10.82
C MET A 299 5.09 4.41 -10.34
N LEU A 300 5.33 4.60 -9.04
CA LEU A 300 6.71 4.67 -8.51
C LEU A 300 7.48 3.37 -8.70
N VAL A 301 6.84 2.22 -8.49
CA VAL A 301 7.45 0.91 -8.70
C VAL A 301 7.71 0.70 -10.20
N TYR A 302 6.74 1.04 -11.05
CA TYR A 302 6.91 0.97 -12.51
C TYR A 302 8.10 1.81 -12.98
N LEU A 303 8.20 3.09 -12.57
CA LEU A 303 9.29 3.98 -12.96
C LEU A 303 10.64 3.47 -12.42
N ALA A 304 10.66 2.94 -11.20
CA ALA A 304 11.86 2.34 -10.63
C ALA A 304 12.30 1.08 -11.39
N LEU A 305 11.37 0.22 -11.84
CA LEU A 305 11.66 -0.95 -12.66
C LEU A 305 12.12 -0.56 -14.06
N ARG A 306 11.36 0.29 -14.75
CA ARG A 306 11.65 0.75 -16.12
C ARG A 306 13.02 1.43 -16.26
N SER A 307 13.43 2.21 -15.26
CA SER A 307 14.71 2.93 -15.26
C SER A 307 15.91 2.09 -14.78
N SER A 308 15.71 0.80 -14.55
CA SER A 308 16.77 -0.09 -14.05
C SER A 308 17.66 -0.57 -15.18
N PRO A 309 18.98 -0.70 -14.94
CA PRO A 309 19.83 -1.47 -15.83
C PRO A 309 19.35 -2.93 -15.92
N PRO A 310 19.41 -3.58 -17.11
CA PRO A 310 18.96 -4.96 -17.29
C PRO A 310 19.64 -5.95 -16.33
N SER A 311 20.91 -5.71 -15.98
CA SER A 311 21.66 -6.53 -15.03
C SER A 311 21.04 -6.60 -13.62
N GLN A 312 20.19 -5.63 -13.26
CA GLN A 312 19.50 -5.53 -11.97
C GLN A 312 18.04 -6.01 -12.02
N LEU A 313 17.52 -6.32 -13.21
CA LEU A 313 16.18 -6.83 -13.40
C LEU A 313 16.17 -8.36 -13.40
N ARG A 314 15.18 -8.94 -12.74
CA ARG A 314 14.91 -10.39 -12.76
C ARG A 314 13.42 -10.59 -12.91
N THR A 315 13.01 -11.74 -13.43
CA THR A 315 11.61 -12.16 -13.30
C THR A 315 11.49 -13.26 -12.27
N ILE A 316 10.39 -13.29 -11.53
CA ILE A 316 10.02 -14.41 -10.69
C ILE A 316 8.78 -15.08 -11.30
N ALA A 317 8.63 -16.38 -11.08
CA ALA A 317 7.42 -17.09 -11.49
C ALA A 317 6.38 -17.07 -10.37
N LEU A 318 5.12 -16.75 -10.67
CA LEU A 318 3.97 -16.87 -9.78
C LEU A 318 2.85 -17.66 -10.49
N SER A 319 1.94 -18.30 -9.75
CA SER A 319 0.80 -18.97 -10.41
C SER A 319 0.03 -17.99 -11.31
N ALA A 320 -0.28 -18.38 -12.55
CA ALA A 320 -1.09 -17.56 -13.46
C ALA A 320 -2.54 -17.39 -12.95
N ASP A 321 -3.00 -18.33 -12.10
CA ASP A 321 -4.26 -18.19 -11.38
C ASP A 321 -4.14 -17.14 -10.26
N ARG A 322 -4.61 -15.95 -10.59
CA ARG A 322 -4.66 -14.77 -9.72
C ARG A 322 -5.58 -14.93 -8.51
N THR A 323 -6.53 -15.89 -8.53
CA THR A 323 -7.48 -16.09 -7.43
C THR A 323 -6.79 -16.54 -6.15
N THR A 324 -5.65 -17.22 -6.29
CA THR A 324 -4.80 -17.70 -5.19
C THR A 324 -4.24 -16.56 -4.33
N ARG A 325 -4.08 -15.36 -4.93
CA ARG A 325 -3.46 -14.17 -4.34
C ARG A 325 -4.42 -13.01 -4.07
N ARG A 326 -5.73 -13.26 -4.06
CA ARG A 326 -6.71 -12.25 -3.63
C ARG A 326 -6.60 -12.01 -2.13
N ARG A 327 -6.91 -10.79 -1.71
CA ARG A 327 -6.93 -10.35 -0.32
C ARG A 327 -7.62 -11.37 0.59
N ARG A 328 -7.02 -11.61 1.76
CA ARG A 328 -7.58 -12.45 2.82
C ARG A 328 -7.69 -11.66 4.12
N ARG A 329 -8.13 -12.34 5.19
CA ARG A 329 -8.34 -11.72 6.50
C ARG A 329 -7.03 -11.14 7.07
N GLU A 330 -5.90 -11.69 6.68
CA GLU A 330 -4.58 -11.39 7.23
C GLU A 330 -3.96 -10.08 6.68
N GLY A 331 -4.47 -9.52 5.59
CA GLY A 331 -3.90 -8.31 4.99
C GLY A 331 -4.15 -8.18 3.48
N ILE A 332 -3.57 -7.14 2.88
CA ILE A 332 -3.76 -6.81 1.46
C ILE A 332 -2.92 -7.66 0.51
N THR A 333 -1.86 -8.30 1.01
CA THR A 333 -1.01 -9.24 0.27
C THR A 333 -1.14 -10.65 0.81
N ILE A 334 -0.79 -11.63 -0.01
CA ILE A 334 -0.71 -13.04 0.36
C ILE A 334 0.76 -13.44 0.51
N PRO A 335 1.20 -13.85 1.72
CA PRO A 335 2.48 -14.52 1.93
C PRO A 335 2.62 -15.78 1.08
N LEU A 336 3.70 -15.90 0.31
CA LEU A 336 3.88 -17.01 -0.63
C LEU A 336 4.43 -18.28 0.03
N GLU A 337 4.92 -18.22 1.27
CA GLU A 337 5.42 -19.38 2.01
C GLU A 337 4.35 -20.46 2.21
N ARG A 338 3.06 -20.09 2.10
CA ARG A 338 1.91 -20.99 2.16
C ARG A 338 1.05 -20.98 0.89
N ASP A 339 1.54 -20.37 -0.20
CA ASP A 339 0.94 -20.54 -1.52
C ASP A 339 1.40 -21.87 -2.12
N ASP A 340 0.78 -22.97 -1.67
CA ASP A 340 1.10 -24.33 -2.13
C ASP A 340 1.03 -24.46 -3.65
N ALA A 341 0.11 -23.75 -4.30
CA ALA A 341 -0.04 -23.77 -5.75
C ALA A 341 1.19 -23.16 -6.43
N THR A 342 1.59 -21.94 -6.07
CA THR A 342 2.79 -21.31 -6.65
C THR A 342 4.05 -22.12 -6.32
N ARG A 343 4.18 -22.66 -5.10
CA ARG A 343 5.35 -23.45 -4.70
C ARG A 343 5.48 -24.76 -5.49
N ALA A 344 4.39 -25.50 -5.65
CA ALA A 344 4.37 -26.73 -6.42
C ALA A 344 4.74 -26.47 -7.89
N LEU A 345 4.11 -25.46 -8.51
CA LEU A 345 4.41 -25.07 -9.89
C LEU A 345 5.87 -24.66 -10.08
N ARG A 346 6.44 -23.87 -9.15
CA ARG A 346 7.87 -23.50 -9.18
C ARG A 346 8.78 -24.73 -9.09
N ALA A 347 8.44 -25.70 -8.23
CA ALA A 347 9.23 -26.92 -8.07
C ALA A 347 9.21 -27.78 -9.35
N ASP A 348 8.04 -27.95 -9.97
CA ASP A 348 7.89 -28.67 -11.23
C ASP A 348 8.64 -27.98 -12.37
N ALA A 349 8.51 -26.66 -12.49
CA ALA A 349 9.23 -25.86 -13.49
C ALA A 349 10.74 -25.97 -13.31
N ARG A 350 11.24 -25.93 -12.08
CA ARG A 350 12.66 -26.13 -11.78
C ARG A 350 13.15 -27.52 -12.16
N GLY A 351 12.35 -28.56 -11.92
CA GLY A 351 12.68 -29.93 -12.32
C GLY A 351 12.78 -30.10 -13.84
N ALA A 352 11.92 -29.41 -14.58
CA ALA A 352 11.93 -29.43 -16.05
C ALA A 352 13.02 -28.53 -16.67
N ALA A 353 13.41 -27.46 -15.98
CA ALA A 353 14.38 -26.46 -16.45
C ALA A 353 15.73 -27.07 -16.86
N GLY A 354 16.15 -28.17 -16.24
CA GLY A 354 17.42 -28.85 -16.55
C GLY A 354 17.52 -29.41 -17.98
N ASN A 355 16.43 -29.41 -18.74
CA ASN A 355 16.39 -29.91 -20.12
C ASN A 355 16.27 -28.79 -21.17
N LEU A 356 16.35 -27.51 -20.77
CA LEU A 356 16.14 -26.35 -21.65
C LEU A 356 17.42 -25.53 -21.73
N ASP A 357 17.86 -25.25 -22.96
CA ASP A 357 19.18 -24.65 -23.23
C ASP A 357 19.15 -23.10 -23.32
N ASP A 358 17.96 -22.49 -23.41
CA ASP A 358 17.80 -21.05 -23.53
C ASP A 358 16.65 -20.49 -22.66
N GLU A 359 16.74 -19.18 -22.38
CA GLU A 359 15.84 -18.45 -21.48
C GLU A 359 14.39 -18.38 -21.99
N GLN A 360 14.21 -18.32 -23.32
CA GLN A 360 12.88 -18.23 -23.92
C GLN A 360 12.16 -19.57 -23.78
N SER A 361 12.84 -20.67 -24.11
CA SER A 361 12.34 -22.03 -23.90
C SER A 361 11.97 -22.28 -22.44
N LEU A 362 12.80 -21.80 -21.50
CA LEU A 362 12.52 -21.90 -20.05
C LEU A 362 11.23 -21.19 -19.66
N ARG A 363 11.04 -19.95 -20.13
CA ARG A 363 9.85 -19.16 -19.84
C ARG A 363 8.59 -19.74 -20.49
N GLU A 364 8.67 -20.17 -21.74
CA GLU A 364 7.56 -20.83 -22.43
C GLU A 364 7.14 -22.12 -21.70
N GLY A 365 8.11 -22.93 -21.28
CA GLY A 365 7.88 -24.12 -20.45
C GLY A 365 7.18 -23.78 -19.13
N ALA A 366 7.64 -22.74 -18.42
CA ALA A 366 7.01 -22.28 -17.18
C ALA A 366 5.57 -21.79 -17.41
N ARG A 367 5.32 -21.04 -18.50
CA ARG A 367 3.97 -20.58 -18.87
C ARG A 367 3.02 -21.73 -19.18
N LEU A 368 3.49 -22.78 -19.87
CA LEU A 368 2.70 -23.98 -20.14
C LEU A 368 2.32 -24.74 -18.86
N MET A 369 3.13 -24.63 -17.81
CA MET A 369 2.80 -25.16 -16.48
C MET A 369 1.82 -24.28 -15.69
N GLY A 370 1.42 -23.14 -16.24
CA GLY A 370 0.51 -22.20 -15.57
C GLY A 370 1.23 -21.23 -14.65
N LEU A 371 2.50 -20.91 -14.90
CA LEU A 371 3.20 -19.80 -14.24
C LEU A 371 3.13 -18.53 -15.11
N ASP A 372 2.96 -17.38 -14.46
CA ASP A 372 3.15 -16.05 -15.05
C ASP A 372 4.41 -15.43 -14.44
N ASP A 373 5.10 -14.61 -15.21
CA ASP A 373 6.37 -14.02 -14.79
C ASP A 373 6.22 -12.55 -14.43
N PHE A 374 6.72 -12.19 -13.24
CA PHE A 374 6.65 -10.85 -12.67
C PHE A 374 8.02 -10.23 -12.73
N LEU A 375 8.13 -9.01 -13.28
CA LEU A 375 9.38 -8.27 -13.27
C LEU A 375 9.64 -7.75 -11.87
N THR A 376 10.85 -7.96 -11.38
CA THR A 376 11.27 -7.61 -10.04
C THR A 376 12.62 -6.93 -10.03
N ARG A 377 12.83 -6.11 -9.00
CA ARG A 377 14.11 -5.51 -8.67
C ARG A 377 14.23 -5.33 -7.17
N ARG A 378 15.42 -5.60 -6.65
CA ARG A 378 15.83 -5.12 -5.33
C ARG A 378 16.09 -3.62 -5.39
N ILE A 379 15.37 -2.85 -4.58
CA ILE A 379 15.53 -1.40 -4.46
C ILE A 379 16.69 -1.12 -3.50
N PRO A 380 17.86 -0.66 -3.98
CA PRO A 380 19.01 -0.43 -3.11
C PRO A 380 18.71 0.66 -2.07
N GLY A 381 19.09 0.42 -0.81
CA GLY A 381 18.88 1.36 0.30
C GLY A 381 17.58 1.13 1.06
N THR A 382 16.66 0.33 0.52
CA THR A 382 15.52 -0.23 1.28
C THR A 382 15.65 -1.73 1.48
N GLU A 383 16.49 -2.38 0.66
CA GLU A 383 16.69 -3.83 0.57
C GLU A 383 15.42 -4.64 0.20
N VAL A 384 14.32 -3.95 -0.11
CA VAL A 384 13.04 -4.52 -0.54
C VAL A 384 13.09 -4.90 -2.01
N HIS A 385 12.61 -6.09 -2.33
CA HIS A 385 12.33 -6.50 -3.71
C HIS A 385 10.92 -6.07 -4.05
N LEU A 386 10.73 -5.29 -5.11
CA LEU A 386 9.43 -4.86 -5.59
C LEU A 386 9.24 -5.34 -7.03
N GLY A 387 8.02 -5.68 -7.38
CA GLY A 387 7.70 -6.17 -8.71
C GLY A 387 6.25 -6.06 -9.10
N MET A 388 5.99 -6.32 -10.38
CA MET A 388 4.64 -6.33 -10.94
C MET A 388 4.55 -7.27 -12.15
N SER A 389 3.34 -7.69 -12.46
CA SER A 389 3.06 -8.52 -13.65
C SER A 389 3.28 -7.75 -14.95
N ARG A 390 3.41 -8.48 -16.07
CA ARG A 390 3.46 -7.89 -17.42
C ARG A 390 2.23 -7.03 -17.72
N ARG A 391 1.05 -7.48 -17.30
CA ARG A 391 -0.23 -6.78 -17.51
C ARG A 391 -0.24 -5.42 -16.82
N LEU A 392 0.11 -5.39 -15.54
CA LEU A 392 0.15 -4.14 -14.78
C LEU A 392 1.29 -3.25 -15.27
N PHE A 393 2.46 -3.80 -15.59
CA PHE A 393 3.55 -3.04 -16.18
C PHE A 393 3.13 -2.35 -17.49
N ALA A 394 2.44 -3.06 -18.39
CA ALA A 394 1.93 -2.50 -19.64
C ALA A 394 0.89 -1.39 -19.39
N ALA A 395 0.01 -1.56 -18.41
CA ALA A 395 -0.95 -0.53 -18.02
C ALA A 395 -0.26 0.72 -17.46
N CYS A 396 0.72 0.56 -16.56
CA CYS A 396 1.54 1.66 -16.04
C CYS A 396 2.34 2.33 -17.16
N ALA A 397 2.89 1.58 -18.11
CA ALA A 397 3.60 2.13 -19.26
C ALA A 397 2.70 3.02 -20.13
N ARG A 398 1.47 2.57 -20.36
CA ARG A 398 0.48 3.36 -21.09
C ARG A 398 0.07 4.61 -20.31
N LEU A 399 -0.20 4.49 -19.01
CA LEU A 399 -0.53 5.63 -18.15
C LEU A 399 0.59 6.67 -18.16
N HIS A 400 1.83 6.23 -17.98
CA HIS A 400 2.99 7.10 -17.99
C HIS A 400 3.17 7.81 -19.33
N TYR A 401 2.96 7.14 -20.47
CA TYR A 401 2.99 7.80 -21.78
C TYR A 401 1.92 8.91 -21.89
N GLU A 402 0.69 8.63 -21.45
CA GLU A 402 -0.38 9.65 -21.49
C GLU A 402 -0.10 10.81 -20.53
N ASP A 403 0.50 10.52 -19.38
CA ASP A 403 0.95 11.51 -18.40
C ASP A 403 2.09 12.39 -18.95
N GLN A 404 3.02 11.83 -19.73
CA GLN A 404 4.04 12.61 -20.44
C GLN A 404 3.41 13.55 -21.47
N VAL A 405 2.46 13.06 -22.27
CA VAL A 405 1.72 13.89 -23.25
C VAL A 405 0.97 15.03 -22.55
N ILE A 406 0.38 14.78 -21.37
CA ILE A 406 -0.25 15.81 -20.54
C ILE A 406 0.79 16.83 -20.07
N ALA A 407 1.92 16.39 -19.53
CA ALA A 407 2.96 17.29 -19.04
C ALA A 407 3.55 18.17 -20.16
N GLU A 408 3.76 17.62 -21.36
CA GLU A 408 4.34 18.33 -22.52
C GLU A 408 3.39 19.38 -23.12
N ARG A 409 2.07 19.17 -23.05
CA ARG A 409 1.09 20.09 -23.64
C ARG A 409 0.58 21.16 -22.67
N THR A 410 0.85 21.03 -21.38
CA THR A 410 0.24 21.88 -20.35
C THR A 410 1.25 22.92 -19.82
N PRO A 411 1.04 24.22 -20.09
CA PRO A 411 1.88 25.28 -19.54
C PRO A 411 1.99 25.20 -18.01
N GLY A 412 3.21 25.41 -17.49
CA GLY A 412 3.55 25.26 -16.07
C GLY A 412 3.99 23.86 -15.66
N LEU A 413 3.79 22.84 -16.51
CA LEU A 413 4.24 21.46 -16.29
C LEU A 413 5.36 21.03 -17.25
N ARG A 414 5.60 21.79 -18.32
CA ARG A 414 6.57 21.47 -19.36
C ARG A 414 8.00 21.56 -18.83
N ALA A 415 8.90 20.80 -19.46
CA ALA A 415 10.33 20.78 -19.11
C ALA A 415 10.96 22.18 -19.14
N GLU A 416 10.58 22.99 -20.11
CA GLU A 416 11.05 24.36 -20.28
C GLU A 416 10.53 25.31 -19.20
N ASP A 417 9.31 25.08 -18.68
CA ASP A 417 8.69 25.94 -17.68
C ASP A 417 9.32 25.72 -16.29
N GLN A 418 9.89 24.52 -16.04
CA GLN A 418 10.54 24.16 -14.77
C GLN A 418 11.93 24.80 -14.58
N ARG A 419 12.55 25.34 -15.64
CA ARG A 419 13.91 25.91 -15.58
C ARG A 419 13.96 27.41 -15.26
N LEU A 420 12.82 28.07 -15.14
CA LEU A 420 12.72 29.54 -15.12
C LEU A 420 12.67 30.18 -13.71
N THR A 421 12.95 29.46 -12.64
CA THR A 421 12.96 30.00 -11.27
C THR A 421 14.41 30.15 -10.78
N GLU A 422 15.04 31.30 -11.09
CA GLU A 422 16.44 31.61 -10.72
C GLU A 422 16.58 32.29 -9.34
N GLU A 423 15.49 32.66 -8.66
CA GLU A 423 15.55 33.21 -7.30
C GLU A 423 15.27 32.14 -6.25
N PRO A 424 15.98 32.13 -5.10
CA PRO A 424 15.62 31.27 -3.98
C PRO A 424 14.27 31.74 -3.44
N ALA A 425 13.21 31.05 -3.84
CA ALA A 425 11.89 31.27 -3.30
C ALA A 425 11.87 30.83 -1.83
N ASP A 426 11.06 31.52 -1.02
CA ASP A 426 10.73 31.07 0.33
C ASP A 426 10.18 29.62 0.30
N GLU A 427 10.49 28.80 1.30
CA GLU A 427 10.07 27.39 1.36
C GLU A 427 8.55 27.25 1.20
N GLU A 428 7.78 28.23 1.72
CA GLU A 428 6.32 28.28 1.60
C GLU A 428 5.88 28.54 0.15
N ALA A 429 6.57 29.44 -0.57
CA ALA A 429 6.30 29.74 -1.97
C ALA A 429 6.68 28.56 -2.89
N GLU A 430 7.77 27.85 -2.61
CA GLU A 430 8.12 26.62 -3.33
C GLU A 430 7.08 25.52 -3.10
N GLU A 431 6.60 25.34 -1.86
CA GLU A 431 5.56 24.36 -1.57
C GLU A 431 4.23 24.71 -2.24
N GLU A 432 3.85 26.00 -2.26
CA GLU A 432 2.68 26.47 -2.99
C GLU A 432 2.82 26.23 -4.50
N HIS A 433 3.99 26.50 -5.08
CA HIS A 433 4.26 26.23 -6.48
C HIS A 433 4.14 24.73 -6.81
N ARG A 434 4.78 23.86 -6.02
CA ARG A 434 4.69 22.40 -6.20
C ARG A 434 3.27 21.89 -6.04
N ARG A 435 2.50 22.45 -5.10
CA ARG A 435 1.08 22.11 -4.92
C ARG A 435 0.25 22.53 -6.13
N ASN A 436 0.48 23.72 -6.67
CA ASN A 436 -0.19 24.19 -7.88
C ASN A 436 0.13 23.30 -9.11
N GLN A 437 1.38 22.87 -9.28
CA GLN A 437 1.75 21.95 -10.36
C GLN A 437 1.03 20.60 -10.23
N ARG A 438 1.01 20.00 -9.03
CA ARG A 438 0.25 18.76 -8.78
C ARG A 438 -1.23 18.94 -9.12
N ARG A 439 -1.82 20.07 -8.71
CA ARG A 439 -3.21 20.42 -9.00
C ARG A 439 -3.50 20.47 -10.49
N ILE A 440 -2.74 21.27 -11.24
CA ILE A 440 -2.94 21.44 -12.70
C ILE A 440 -2.78 20.10 -13.41
N PHE A 441 -1.75 19.32 -13.05
CA PHE A 441 -1.52 18.01 -13.63
C PHE A 441 -2.72 17.08 -13.38
N ARG A 442 -3.24 17.07 -12.15
CA ARG A 442 -4.36 16.21 -11.80
C ARG A 442 -5.65 16.57 -12.52
N GLU A 443 -5.93 17.86 -12.70
CA GLU A 443 -7.07 18.34 -13.49
C GLU A 443 -7.01 17.81 -14.92
N GLN A 444 -5.84 17.95 -15.57
CA GLN A 444 -5.64 17.47 -16.92
C GLN A 444 -5.74 15.94 -17.03
N GLN A 445 -5.30 15.22 -16.01
CA GLN A 445 -5.42 13.76 -15.95
C GLN A 445 -6.88 13.31 -15.78
N GLU A 446 -7.68 14.01 -14.97
CA GLU A 446 -9.12 13.72 -14.82
C GLU A 446 -9.93 14.12 -16.06
N GLU A 447 -9.60 15.21 -16.74
CA GLU A 447 -10.19 15.56 -18.05
C GLU A 447 -9.91 14.47 -19.11
N ALA A 448 -8.69 13.91 -19.10
CA ALA A 448 -8.30 12.84 -20.02
C ALA A 448 -8.84 11.46 -19.61
N ARG A 449 -9.37 11.29 -18.38
CA ARG A 449 -9.71 10.01 -17.77
C ARG A 449 -10.58 9.09 -18.63
N PRO A 450 -11.68 9.55 -19.28
CA PRO A 450 -12.51 8.66 -20.11
C PRO A 450 -11.73 7.99 -21.24
N ARG A 451 -10.82 8.74 -21.90
CA ARG A 451 -9.96 8.20 -22.96
C ARG A 451 -8.88 7.29 -22.39
N VAL A 452 -8.19 7.75 -21.34
CA VAL A 452 -7.06 7.06 -20.71
C VAL A 452 -7.50 5.71 -20.14
N ARG A 453 -8.65 5.63 -19.46
CA ARG A 453 -9.20 4.36 -18.93
C ARG A 453 -9.26 3.25 -19.97
N ARG A 454 -9.83 3.53 -21.14
CA ARG A 454 -9.92 2.57 -22.25
C ARG A 454 -8.55 2.13 -22.76
N LEU A 455 -7.61 3.08 -22.88
CA LEU A 455 -6.25 2.78 -23.34
C LEU A 455 -5.47 1.93 -22.33
N LEU A 456 -5.64 2.20 -21.03
CA LEU A 456 -5.08 1.39 -19.94
C LEU A 456 -5.63 -0.03 -19.96
N ARG A 457 -6.95 -0.20 -20.11
CA ARG A 457 -7.59 -1.52 -20.23
C ARG A 457 -7.00 -2.32 -21.38
N GLN A 458 -6.92 -1.72 -22.57
CA GLN A 458 -6.34 -2.36 -23.74
C GLN A 458 -4.89 -2.78 -23.51
N ALA A 459 -4.06 -1.90 -22.93
CA ALA A 459 -2.67 -2.21 -22.63
C ALA A 459 -2.55 -3.34 -21.59
N TYR A 460 -3.41 -3.35 -20.57
CA TYR A 460 -3.45 -4.38 -19.52
C TYR A 460 -3.83 -5.77 -20.06
N GLU A 461 -4.76 -5.84 -21.01
CA GLU A 461 -5.16 -7.09 -21.66
C GLU A 461 -4.04 -7.61 -22.56
N GLN A 462 -3.52 -6.75 -23.44
CA GLN A 462 -2.44 -7.10 -24.36
C GLN A 462 -1.14 -7.46 -23.64
N GLY A 463 -0.87 -6.88 -22.47
CA GLY A 463 0.34 -7.15 -21.69
C GLY A 463 0.51 -8.63 -21.29
N ALA A 464 -0.57 -9.41 -21.24
CA ALA A 464 -0.49 -10.85 -20.93
C ALA A 464 0.25 -11.65 -22.02
N ASP A 465 0.16 -11.19 -23.27
CA ASP A 465 0.69 -11.89 -24.45
C ASP A 465 2.05 -11.34 -24.91
N ARG A 466 2.50 -10.20 -24.34
CA ARG A 466 3.76 -9.55 -24.71
C ARG A 466 4.95 -10.16 -23.97
N GLU A 467 6.13 -10.11 -24.58
CA GLU A 467 7.39 -10.44 -23.92
C GLU A 467 7.92 -9.26 -23.10
N TRP A 468 8.88 -9.48 -22.21
CA TRP A 468 9.49 -8.36 -21.50
C TRP A 468 10.36 -7.51 -22.41
N SER A 469 11.01 -8.11 -23.41
CA SER A 469 11.75 -7.44 -24.48
C SER A 469 10.88 -6.42 -25.24
N ASP A 470 9.58 -6.67 -25.38
CA ASP A 470 8.64 -5.73 -25.97
C ASP A 470 8.30 -4.57 -25.03
N LEU A 471 8.29 -4.83 -23.72
CA LEU A 471 7.84 -3.90 -22.69
C LEU A 471 8.97 -3.01 -22.14
N LEU A 472 10.20 -3.50 -22.16
CA LEU A 472 11.36 -2.84 -21.58
C LEU A 472 12.08 -1.94 -22.59
N PRO A 473 12.56 -0.75 -22.18
CA PRO A 473 13.25 0.18 -23.09
C PRO A 473 14.50 -0.40 -23.75
N ASP A 474 15.21 -1.29 -23.06
CA ASP A 474 16.47 -1.87 -23.55
C ASP A 474 16.26 -3.10 -24.44
N HIS A 475 15.01 -3.53 -24.65
CA HIS A 475 14.65 -4.72 -25.44
C HIS A 475 15.34 -6.02 -25.01
N GLN A 476 15.82 -6.08 -23.77
CA GLN A 476 16.47 -7.25 -23.20
C GLN A 476 15.48 -8.05 -22.36
N GLU A 477 15.48 -9.36 -22.57
CA GLU A 477 14.67 -10.27 -21.80
C GLU A 477 15.36 -10.54 -20.44
N PRO A 478 14.72 -10.20 -19.29
CA PRO A 478 15.31 -10.47 -17.98
C PRO A 478 15.37 -11.96 -17.70
N ARG A 479 16.35 -12.37 -16.90
CA ARG A 479 16.47 -13.76 -16.45
C ARG A 479 15.33 -14.15 -15.53
N LEU A 480 14.71 -15.30 -15.80
CA LEU A 480 13.74 -15.98 -14.96
C LEU A 480 14.43 -16.66 -13.80
N ASP A 481 14.04 -16.24 -12.61
CA ASP A 481 14.48 -16.81 -11.35
C ASP A 481 13.48 -17.88 -10.88
N LEU A 482 13.87 -19.13 -11.12
CA LEU A 482 13.22 -20.32 -10.54
C LEU A 482 13.98 -20.82 -9.31
N GLY A 483 14.98 -20.09 -8.82
CA GLY A 483 15.77 -20.43 -7.65
C GLY A 483 14.88 -20.61 -6.41
N ASP A 484 15.34 -21.45 -5.48
CA ASP A 484 14.75 -21.50 -4.16
C ASP A 484 15.47 -20.49 -3.27
N HIS A 485 14.71 -19.58 -2.67
CA HIS A 485 15.25 -18.50 -1.84
C HIS A 485 14.67 -18.63 -0.42
N PRO A 486 15.15 -19.59 0.38
CA PRO A 486 14.55 -19.90 1.69
C PRO A 486 14.61 -18.73 2.68
N ASP A 487 15.52 -17.78 2.46
CA ASP A 487 15.69 -16.60 3.31
C ASP A 487 14.82 -15.40 2.87
N LEU A 488 14.07 -15.53 1.76
CA LEU A 488 13.15 -14.50 1.28
C LEU A 488 11.73 -14.72 1.81
N LEU A 489 11.20 -13.69 2.45
CA LEU A 489 9.80 -13.57 2.85
C LEU A 489 9.06 -12.89 1.72
N GLU A 490 8.40 -13.69 0.89
CA GLU A 490 7.71 -13.23 -0.31
C GLU A 490 6.22 -12.96 -0.04
N ALA A 491 5.68 -11.93 -0.68
CA ALA A 491 4.26 -11.61 -0.69
C ALA A 491 3.81 -11.05 -2.03
N ALA A 492 2.56 -11.28 -2.38
CA ALA A 492 2.03 -10.79 -3.63
C ALA A 492 0.54 -10.45 -3.53
N THR A 493 0.12 -9.53 -4.39
CA THR A 493 -1.29 -9.37 -4.78
C THR A 493 -1.49 -10.11 -6.12
N PRO A 494 -2.68 -10.04 -6.76
CA PRO A 494 -2.85 -10.60 -8.10
C PRO A 494 -1.86 -10.05 -9.14
N GLU A 495 -1.39 -8.81 -8.99
CA GLU A 495 -0.57 -8.12 -10.00
C GLU A 495 0.72 -7.46 -9.47
N THR A 496 0.93 -7.43 -8.14
CA THR A 496 2.15 -6.87 -7.53
C THR A 496 2.89 -7.90 -6.71
N TYR A 497 4.20 -7.72 -6.59
CA TYR A 497 5.08 -8.58 -5.80
C TYR A 497 5.95 -7.74 -4.87
N LEU A 498 6.20 -8.29 -3.68
CA LEU A 498 7.11 -7.75 -2.70
C LEU A 498 7.87 -8.90 -2.03
N ALA A 499 9.16 -8.74 -1.79
CA ALA A 499 9.90 -9.66 -0.93
C ALA A 499 10.96 -8.95 -0.10
N LEU A 500 11.26 -9.53 1.06
CA LEU A 500 12.24 -9.05 2.02
C LEU A 500 13.14 -10.20 2.43
N ARG A 501 14.42 -9.94 2.72
CA ARG A 501 15.25 -10.95 3.37
C ARG A 501 14.94 -11.01 4.85
N GLN A 502 14.97 -12.20 5.44
CA GLN A 502 14.79 -12.37 6.89
C GLN A 502 15.86 -11.61 7.70
N ASP A 503 17.09 -11.51 7.19
CA ASP A 503 18.18 -10.75 7.81
C ASP A 503 17.98 -9.23 7.74
N ASP A 504 17.15 -8.75 6.81
CA ASP A 504 16.86 -7.33 6.59
C ASP A 504 15.68 -6.86 7.45
N LEU A 505 15.11 -7.70 8.34
CA LEU A 505 14.01 -7.30 9.24
C LEU A 505 14.47 -6.24 10.26
N PRO A 506 13.54 -5.42 10.80
CA PRO A 506 13.89 -4.42 11.80
C PRO A 506 14.67 -5.02 12.96
N TYR A 507 15.69 -4.30 13.42
CA TYR A 507 16.59 -4.76 14.48
C TYR A 507 15.80 -5.29 15.69
N ARG A 508 16.12 -6.52 16.11
CA ARG A 508 15.51 -7.15 17.29
C ARG A 508 16.33 -6.80 18.54
N ARG A 509 15.69 -6.11 19.49
CA ARG A 509 16.26 -5.71 20.78
C ARG A 509 16.33 -6.85 21.78
#